data_AF-A0A1V8M403-F1
#
_entry.id   AF-A0A1V8M403-F1
#
_cell.length_a   1.000
_cell.length_b   1.000
_cell.length_c   1.000
_cell.angle_alpha   90.00
_cell.angle_beta   90.00
_cell.angle_gamma   90.00
#
_symmetry.space_group_name_H-M   'P 1'
#
loop_
_entity.id
_entity.type
_entity.pdbx_description
1 polymer ?
#
loop_
_entity_poly.entity_id
_entity_poly.type
_entity_poly.pdbx_seq_one_letter_code
_entity_poly.pdbx_strand_id
1 'polypeptide(L)' 'MNIDSYCDQSNKGCYLNGDAINIIFSHLKQLDPEFYRLIAYSIMPNHIHLLFQKNQQLKEIMKRRLFPISRGDHNI' A
#
# COMPACT_ATOMS: atom_id res chain seq x y z
N MET A 1 -18.67 -10.43 1.05
CA MET A 1 -18.67 -8.99 1.33
C MET A 1 -19.18 -8.62 2.73
N ASN A 2 -19.24 -9.53 3.70
CA ASN A 2 -19.64 -9.20 5.09
C ASN A 2 -18.43 -8.98 6.02
N ILE A 3 -17.32 -9.64 5.71
CA ILE A 3 -16.08 -9.57 6.49
C ILE A 3 -15.35 -8.24 6.23
N ASP A 4 -15.30 -7.78 4.98
CA ASP A 4 -14.63 -6.51 4.64
C ASP A 4 -15.30 -5.32 5.33
N SER A 5 -16.63 -5.19 5.24
CA SER A 5 -17.35 -4.13 5.94
C SER A 5 -17.23 -4.22 7.46
N TYR A 6 -17.18 -5.43 8.03
CA TYR A 6 -16.93 -5.60 9.46
C TYR A 6 -15.51 -5.13 9.85
N CYS A 7 -14.51 -5.45 9.03
CA CYS A 7 -13.13 -5.02 9.24
C CYS A 7 -12.93 -3.51 8.98
N ASP A 8 -13.67 -2.92 8.04
CA ASP A 8 -13.64 -1.48 7.70
C ASP A 8 -14.26 -0.62 8.81
N GLN A 9 -15.10 -1.20 9.66
CA GLN A 9 -15.72 -0.53 10.80
C GLN A 9 -15.02 -0.87 12.12
N SER A 10 -14.03 -1.76 12.09
CA SER A 10 -13.28 -2.15 13.29
C SER A 10 -12.30 -1.05 13.69
N ASN A 11 -12.51 -0.48 14.87
CA ASN A 11 -11.62 0.52 15.48
C ASN A 11 -10.17 0.04 15.66
N LYS A 12 -9.90 -1.27 15.58
CA LYS A 12 -8.57 -1.87 15.75
C LYS A 12 -7.83 -2.14 14.44
N GLY A 13 -8.42 -1.85 13.27
CA GLY A 13 -7.84 -2.18 11.96
C GLY A 13 -7.77 -1.02 10.97
N CYS A 14 -8.38 0.13 11.27
CA CYS A 14 -8.57 1.23 10.32
C CYS A 14 -7.47 2.29 10.39
N TYR A 15 -6.22 1.90 10.16
CA TYR A 15 -5.04 2.76 10.30
C TYR A 15 -4.66 3.53 9.01
N LEU A 16 -5.28 3.21 7.88
CA LEU A 16 -5.00 3.84 6.58
C LEU A 16 -5.90 5.07 6.40
N ASN A 17 -5.68 6.07 7.25
CA ASN A 17 -6.42 7.32 7.24
C ASN A 17 -5.47 8.53 7.30
N GLY A 18 -5.97 9.71 6.95
CA GLY A 18 -5.24 10.98 7.07
C GLY A 18 -3.84 10.92 6.42
N ASP A 19 -2.82 11.28 7.20
CA ASP A 19 -1.43 11.37 6.74
C ASP A 19 -0.84 10.05 6.24
N ALA A 20 -1.35 8.91 6.73
CA ALA A 20 -0.92 7.60 6.24
C ALA A 20 -1.20 7.43 4.74
N ILE A 21 -2.31 8.01 4.25
CA ILE A 21 -2.66 7.99 2.82
C ILE A 21 -1.59 8.72 2.00
N ASN A 22 -1.17 9.89 2.45
CA ASN A 22 -0.17 10.72 1.76
C ASN A 22 1.21 10.07 1.75
N ILE A 23 1.61 9.45 2.87
CA ILE A 23 2.88 8.72 2.98
C ILE A 23 2.89 7.54 2.02
N ILE A 24 1.83 6.73 2.03
CA ILE A 24 1.73 5.55 1.18
C ILE A 24 1.70 5.96 -0.29
N PHE A 25 0.91 6.98 -0.65
CA PHE A 25 0.87 7.46 -2.03
C PHE A 25 2.23 7.96 -2.51
N SER A 26 2.93 8.74 -1.69
CA SER A 26 4.27 9.25 -2.02
C SER A 26 5.25 8.10 -2.25
N HIS A 27 5.20 7.07 -1.41
CA HIS A 27 6.02 5.87 -1.56
C HIS A 27 5.69 5.08 -2.82
N LEU A 28 4.40 4.87 -3.11
CA LEU A 28 3.96 4.19 -4.33
C LEU A 28 4.43 4.93 -5.58
N LYS A 29 4.34 6.26 -5.57
CA LYS A 29 4.77 7.10 -6.69
C LYS A 29 6.28 7.10 -6.91
N GLN A 30 7.10 7.01 -5.86
CA GLN A 30 8.56 6.93 -6.00
C GLN A 30 9.03 5.65 -6.71
N LEU A 31 8.22 4.59 -6.71
CA LEU A 31 8.54 3.32 -7.34
C LEU A 31 8.15 3.27 -8.83
N ASP A 32 7.39 4.26 -9.30
CA ASP A 32 6.94 4.41 -10.68
C ASP A 32 7.88 5.39 -11.43
N PRO A 33 8.41 5.06 -12.63
CA PRO A 33 8.18 3.84 -13.42
C PRO A 33 9.22 2.73 -13.25
N GLU A 34 10.22 2.92 -12.39
CA GLU A 34 11.39 2.04 -12.31
C GLU A 34 11.01 0.57 -12.07
N PHE A 35 10.09 0.30 -11.15
CA PHE A 35 9.72 -1.06 -10.73
C PHE A 35 8.41 -1.54 -11.36
N TYR A 36 7.47 -0.62 -11.51
CA TYR A 36 6.17 -0.83 -12.12
C TYR A 36 5.63 0.50 -12.61
N ARG A 37 4.66 0.45 -13.52
CA ARG A 37 3.86 1.62 -13.89
C ARG A 37 2.55 1.59 -13.12
N LEU A 38 2.29 2.57 -12.27
CA LEU A 38 1.02 2.67 -11.53
C LEU A 38 -0.08 3.13 -12.48
N ILE A 39 -1.18 2.37 -12.54
CA ILE A 39 -2.33 2.68 -13.39
C ILE A 39 -3.46 3.25 -12.54
N ALA A 40 -3.77 2.60 -11.43
CA ALA A 40 -4.80 3.04 -10.48
C ALA A 40 -4.51 2.51 -9.07
N TYR A 41 -5.07 3.16 -8.07
CA TYR A 41 -5.05 2.69 -6.69
C TYR A 41 -6.33 3.09 -5.95
N SER A 42 -6.68 2.34 -4.92
CA SER A 42 -7.77 2.65 -4.00
C SER A 42 -7.31 2.32 -2.58
N ILE A 43 -7.48 3.27 -1.67
CA ILE A 43 -7.11 3.09 -0.25
C ILE A 43 -8.40 3.03 0.56
N MET A 44 -8.64 1.88 1.16
CA MET A 44 -9.67 1.68 2.19
C MET A 44 -9.00 1.81 3.56
N PRO A 45 -9.76 2.04 4.65
CA PRO A 45 -9.18 2.26 5.97
C PRO A 45 -8.29 1.11 6.48
N ASN A 46 -8.45 -0.12 5.99
CA ASN A 46 -7.67 -1.28 6.43
C ASN A 46 -6.85 -1.97 5.31
N HIS A 47 -7.10 -1.69 4.03
CA HIS A 47 -6.40 -2.33 2.91
C HIS A 47 -6.25 -1.40 1.72
N ILE A 48 -5.35 -1.76 0.80
CA ILE A 48 -5.06 -0.98 -0.41
C ILE A 48 -5.16 -1.90 -1.61
N HIS A 49 -5.90 -1.45 -2.63
CA HIS A 49 -5.90 -2.06 -3.94
C HIS A 49 -4.99 -1.29 -4.88
N LEU A 50 -4.12 -2.00 -5.60
CA LEU A 50 -3.20 -1.43 -6.58
C LEU A 50 -3.40 -2.11 -7.93
N LEU A 51 -3.57 -1.31 -8.98
CA LEU A 51 -3.49 -1.74 -10.36
C LEU A 51 -2.24 -1.15 -10.99
N PHE A 52 -1.31 -2.02 -11.38
CA PHE A 52 -0.05 -1.61 -11.97
C PHE A 52 0.39 -2.57 -13.06
N GLN A 53 1.15 -2.05 -14.02
CA GLN A 53 1.84 -2.85 -15.02
C GLN A 53 3.25 -3.17 -14.48
N LYS A 54 3.57 -4.45 -14.42
CA LYS A 54 4.87 -4.93 -13.96
C LYS A 54 5.97 -4.61 -14.97
N ASN A 55 7.05 -3.99 -14.51
CA ASN A 55 8.30 -3.85 -15.30
C ASN A 55 9.36 -4.88 -14.84
N GLN A 56 9.18 -5.46 -13.65
CA GLN A 56 10.03 -6.50 -13.07
C GLN A 56 9.21 -7.71 -12.59
N GLN A 57 9.89 -8.77 -12.11
CA GLN A 57 9.21 -9.91 -11.49
C GLN A 57 8.51 -9.48 -10.20
N LEU A 58 7.26 -9.92 -10.02
CA LEU A 58 6.42 -9.56 -8.87
C LEU A 58 7.09 -9.85 -7.52
N LYS A 59 7.85 -10.95 -7.42
CA LYS A 59 8.59 -11.30 -6.21
C LYS A 59 9.58 -10.22 -5.78
N GLU A 60 10.24 -9.55 -6.73
CA GLU A 60 11.21 -8.49 -6.44
C GLU A 60 10.49 -7.20 -6.02
N ILE A 61 9.39 -6.89 -6.69
CA ILE A 61 8.51 -5.74 -6.34
C ILE A 61 7.98 -5.90 -4.91
N MET A 62 7.46 -7.08 -4.55
CA MET A 62 6.92 -7.34 -3.22
C MET A 62 7.98 -7.35 -2.12
N LYS A 63 9.10 -8.07 -2.34
CA LYS A 63 10.13 -8.28 -1.32
C LYS A 63 10.89 -7.00 -0.97
N ARG A 64 11.19 -6.17 -1.96
CA ARG A 64 12.13 -5.05 -1.78
C ARG A 64 11.46 -3.71 -1.47
N ARG A 65 10.17 -3.54 -1.79
CA ARG A 65 9.56 -2.19 -1.89
C ARG A 65 8.18 -2.04 -1.27
N LEU A 66 7.33 -3.09 -1.29
CA LEU A 66 6.03 -3.09 -0.58
C LEU A 66 6.15 -3.59 0.86
N PHE A 67 7.00 -4.59 1.13
CA PHE A 67 7.26 -5.09 2.49
C PHE A 67 7.83 -4.05 3.48
N PRO A 68 8.73 -3.12 3.07
CA PRO A 68 9.26 -2.07 3.94
C PRO A 68 8.19 -1.11 4.46
N ILE A 69 7.10 -0.87 3.72
CA ILE A 69 5.99 -0.02 4.18
C ILE A 69 5.31 -0.63 5.43
N SER A 70 5.34 -1.96 5.57
CA SER A 70 4.77 -2.65 6.75
C SER A 70 5.70 -2.66 7.96
N ARG A 71 7.00 -2.41 7.76
CA ARG A 71 7.98 -2.20 8.81
C ARG A 71 8.35 -0.73 8.77
N GLY A 72 7.52 0.13 9.35
CA GLY A 72 7.92 1.51 9.61
C GLY A 72 9.31 1.48 10.24
N ASP A 73 10.30 2.04 9.55
CA ASP A 73 11.67 2.16 10.02
C ASP A 73 11.64 2.95 11.35
N HIS A 74 11.53 2.23 12.46
CA HIS A 74 11.92 2.72 13.77
C HIS A 74 13.44 2.72 13.79
N ASN A 75 14.03 3.76 13.20
CA ASN A 75 15.34 4.22 13.63
C ASN A 75 15.09 5.30 14.69
N ILE A 76 15.04 4.85 15.95
CA ILE A 76 15.48 5.61 17.11
C ILE A 76 16.87 5.07 17.44
#